data_AF-A0A640TJA3-F1
#
_entry.id   AF-A0A640TJA3-F1
#
_cell.length_a   1.000
_cell.length_b   1.000
_cell.length_c   1.000
_cell.angle_alpha   90.00
_cell.angle_beta   90.00
_cell.angle_gamma   90.00
#
_symmetry.space_group_name_H-M   'P 1'
#
loop_
_entity.id
_entity.type
_entity.pdbx_description
1 polymer ?
#
loop_
_entity_poly.entity_id
_entity_poly.type
_entity_poly.pdbx_seq_one_letter_code
_entity_poly.pdbx_strand_id
1 'polypeptide(L)' 'MSGSLTPPVQLGEPRPAPKPAAECDVCQALVNERQLAEARGDKSKVVDLNIELRNHPEHEGQ' A
#
# COMPACT_ATOMS: atom_id res chain seq x y z
N MET A 1 36.12 17.99 21.61
CA MET A 1 35.42 16.77 21.18
C MET A 1 34.52 17.13 20.01
N SER A 2 34.97 16.96 18.76
CA SER A 2 34.11 17.18 17.59
C SER A 2 33.31 15.91 17.33
N GLY A 3 32.01 15.94 17.60
CA GLY A 3 31.12 14.81 17.29
C GLY A 3 30.86 14.77 15.79
N SER A 4 31.30 13.68 15.14
CA SER A 4 30.92 13.42 13.74
C SER A 4 29.49 12.87 13.72
N LEU A 5 28.60 13.50 12.94
CA LEU A 5 27.29 12.93 12.65
C LEU A 5 27.44 11.80 11.62
N THR A 6 26.66 10.75 11.77
CA THR A 6 26.52 9.72 10.73
C THR A 6 25.84 10.30 9.49
N PRO A 7 26.26 9.90 8.28
CA PRO A 7 25.62 10.35 7.06
C PRO A 7 24.16 9.89 6.98
N PRO A 8 23.28 10.63 6.28
CA PRO A 8 21.89 10.24 6.09
C PRO A 8 21.74 8.86 5.46
N VAL A 9 20.78 8.08 5.99
CA VAL A 9 20.38 6.81 5.39
C VAL A 9 19.46 7.07 4.22
N GLN A 10 19.84 6.56 3.05
CA GLN A 10 18.99 6.60 1.86
C GLN A 10 18.03 5.42 1.87
N LEU A 11 16.74 5.72 1.94
CA LEU A 11 15.67 4.75 1.79
C LEU A 11 15.24 4.69 0.32
N GLY A 12 14.85 3.51 -0.14
CA GLY A 12 14.24 3.35 -1.46
C GLY A 12 12.85 3.99 -1.51
N GLU A 13 12.36 4.25 -2.73
CA GLU A 13 11.01 4.78 -2.91
C GLU A 13 9.96 3.77 -2.40
N PRO A 14 8.89 4.23 -1.72
CA PRO A 14 7.80 3.36 -1.34
C PRO A 14 7.17 2.68 -2.56
N ARG A 15 6.84 1.40 -2.43
CA ARG A 15 6.07 0.70 -3.47
C ARG A 15 4.74 1.41 -3.69
N PRO A 16 4.28 1.56 -4.95
CA PRO A 16 2.99 2.14 -5.22
C PRO A 16 1.85 1.31 -4.59
N ALA A 17 0.70 1.96 -4.42
CA ALA A 17 -0.50 1.28 -3.97
C ALA A 17 -0.88 0.17 -4.98
N PRO A 18 -1.24 -1.03 -4.51
CA PRO A 18 -1.66 -2.12 -5.40
C PRO A 18 -2.91 -1.73 -6.18
N LYS A 19 -2.96 -2.21 -7.42
CA LYS A 19 -4.14 -2.12 -8.30
C LYS A 19 -5.02 -3.35 -8.09
N PRO A 20 -6.34 -3.25 -8.32
CA PRO A 20 -7.20 -4.41 -8.30
C PRO A 20 -6.96 -5.24 -9.57
N ALA A 21 -7.17 -6.55 -9.48
CA ALA A 21 -7.32 -7.36 -10.68
C ALA A 21 -8.65 -7.03 -11.38
N ALA A 22 -8.66 -7.10 -12.72
CA ALA A 22 -9.76 -6.60 -13.53
C ALA A 22 -11.10 -7.29 -13.19
N GLU A 23 -11.08 -8.62 -13.06
CA GLU A 23 -12.27 -9.46 -12.90
C GLU A 23 -12.41 -10.02 -11.48
N CYS A 24 -11.88 -9.31 -10.47
CA CYS A 24 -11.98 -9.72 -9.07
C CYS A 24 -12.79 -8.71 -8.26
N ASP A 25 -14.04 -9.06 -7.95
CA ASP A 25 -14.93 -8.22 -7.15
C ASP A 25 -14.36 -7.90 -5.76
N VAL A 26 -13.61 -8.84 -5.16
CA VAL A 26 -12.95 -8.64 -3.86
C VAL A 26 -11.87 -7.55 -3.98
N CYS A 27 -11.00 -7.65 -4.98
CA CYS A 27 -9.99 -6.62 -5.24
C CYS A 27 -10.64 -5.24 -5.48
N GLN A 28 -11.71 -5.18 -6.27
CA GLN A 28 -12.43 -3.93 -6.51
C GLN A 28 -13.07 -3.36 -5.24
N ALA A 29 -13.67 -4.22 -4.41
CA ALA A 29 -14.23 -3.81 -3.12
C ALA A 29 -13.16 -3.24 -2.18
N LEU A 30 -11.99 -3.88 -2.09
CA LEU A 30 -10.88 -3.39 -1.27
C LEU A 30 -10.35 -2.03 -1.76
N VAL A 31 -10.30 -1.80 -3.07
CA VAL A 31 -9.93 -0.49 -3.63
C VAL A 31 -10.96 0.58 -3.31
N ASN A 32 -12.25 0.27 -3.39
CA ASN A 32 -13.32 1.19 -3.00
C ASN A 32 -13.25 1.53 -1.51
N GLU A 33 -13.05 0.53 -0.64
CA GLU A 33 -12.87 0.74 0.80
C GLU A 33 -11.63 1.61 1.09
N ARG A 34 -10.56 1.41 0.31
CA ARG A 34 -9.33 2.21 0.43
C ARG A 34 -9.59 3.67 0.11
N GLN A 35 -10.31 3.97 -0.98
CA GLN A 35 -10.67 5.34 -1.33
C GLN A 35 -11.49 6.02 -0.22
N LEU A 36 -12.41 5.28 0.41
CA LEU A 36 -13.17 5.80 1.55
C LEU A 36 -12.29 6.04 2.78
N ALA A 37 -11.31 5.16 3.05
CA ALA A 37 -10.34 5.37 4.12
C ALA A 37 -9.43 6.58 3.84
N GLU A 38 -8.99 6.76 2.60
CA GLU A 38 -8.24 7.94 2.16
C GLU A 38 -9.03 9.23 2.36
N ALA A 39 -10.30 9.26 1.95
CA ALA A 39 -11.19 10.41 2.12
C ALA A 39 -11.41 10.78 3.59
N ARG A 40 -11.36 9.79 4.50
CA ARG A 40 -11.46 9.97 5.95
C ARG A 40 -10.13 10.32 6.62
N GLY A 41 -9.01 10.27 5.89
CA GLY A 41 -7.68 10.45 6.45
C GLY A 41 -7.17 9.28 7.29
N ASP A 42 -7.82 8.12 7.23
CA ASP A 42 -7.45 6.92 7.98
C ASP A 42 -6.28 6.19 7.31
N LYS A 43 -5.07 6.65 7.59
CA LYS A 43 -3.85 6.11 6.97
C LYS A 43 -3.52 4.69 7.44
N SER A 44 -3.94 4.31 8.66
CA SER A 44 -3.74 2.94 9.15
C SER A 44 -4.54 1.97 8.29
N LYS A 45 -5.85 2.24 8.13
CA LYS A 45 -6.73 1.40 7.33
C LYS A 45 -6.32 1.34 5.86
N VAL A 46 -5.80 2.42 5.30
CA VAL A 46 -5.24 2.43 3.92
C VAL A 46 -4.06 1.44 3.79
N VAL A 47 -3.17 1.38 4.78
CA VAL A 47 -2.04 0.45 4.77
C VAL A 47 -2.54 -0.99 4.89
N ASP A 48 -3.49 -1.26 5.79
CA ASP A 48 -4.08 -2.60 5.96
C ASP A 48 -4.71 -3.11 4.67
N LEU A 49 -5.52 -2.27 3.99
CA LEU A 49 -6.15 -2.60 2.72
C LEU A 49 -5.13 -2.81 1.59
N ASN A 50 -4.02 -2.07 1.60
CA ASN A 50 -2.92 -2.29 0.64
C ASN A 50 -2.17 -3.61 0.90
N ILE A 51 -2.07 -4.05 2.15
CA ILE A 51 -1.49 -5.36 2.49
C ILE A 51 -2.44 -6.46 2.05
N GLU A 52 -3.73 -6.33 2.34
CA GLU A 52 -4.76 -7.30 1.96
C GLU A 52 -4.85 -7.46 0.43
N LEU A 53 -4.85 -6.36 -0.33
CA LEU A 53 -4.82 -6.39 -1.80
C LEU A 53 -3.60 -7.13 -2.36
N ARG A 54 -2.43 -7.03 -1.70
CA ARG A 54 -1.20 -7.72 -2.15
C ARG A 54 -1.19 -9.19 -1.79
N ASN A 55 -1.84 -9.54 -0.69
CA ASN A 55 -1.88 -10.91 -0.17
C ASN A 55 -3.10 -11.68 -0.67
N HIS A 56 -4.05 -11.00 -1.35
CA HIS A 56 -5.17 -11.67 -1.99
C HIS A 56 -4.62 -12.68 -3.01
N PRO A 57 -5.06 -13.95 -2.97
CA PRO A 57 -4.48 -15.03 -3.76
C PRO A 57 -4.33 -14.65 -5.24
N GLU A 58 -3.17 -14.98 -5.81
CA GLU A 58 -2.75 -14.50 -7.12
C GLU A 58 -3.75 -14.86 -8.22
N HIS A 59 -4.13 -13.85 -8.98
CA HIS A 59 -4.72 -14.00 -10.30
C HIS A 59 -3.57 -14.28 -11.29
N GLU A 60 -3.02 -15.49 -11.28
CA GLU A 60 -1.97 -15.86 -12.24
C GLU A 60 -2.47 -15.59 -13.68
N GLY A 61 -1.77 -14.71 -14.40
CA GLY A 61 -1.98 -14.48 -15.83
C GLY A 61 -3.02 -13.43 -16.27
N GLN A 62 -3.39 -12.47 -15.41
CA GLN A 62 -4.17 -11.28 -15.81
C GLN A 62 -3.29 -10.04 -16.02
#